data_AF-A0A182NJ34-F1
#
_entry.id   AF-A0A182NJ34-F1
#
_cell.length_a   1.000
_cell.length_b   1.000
_cell.length_c   1.000
_cell.angle_alpha   90.00
_cell.angle_beta   90.00
_cell.angle_gamma   90.00
#
_symmetry.space_group_name_H-M   'P 1'
#
loop_
_entity.id
_entity.type
_entity.pdbx_description
1 polymer ?
#
loop_
_entity_poly.entity_id
_entity_poly.type
_entity_poly.pdbx_seq_one_letter_code
_entity_poly.pdbx_strand_id
1 'polypeptide(L)'
;MSDVTFVVGPSKQRIYAHKYILVMASEYFYTMFNSNFTEATQKEVVLQDDDPEVFLTILRLIYGAKVEITDDNIRAIYDCLQMLMLTEFTQPLIDFLKQIPITTSNS
;
A
#
# COMPACT_ATOMS: atom_id res chain seq x y z
N MET A 1 0.68 11.90 16.52
CA MET A 1 -0.55 12.56 16.06
C MET A 1 -0.59 12.43 14.56
N SER A 2 -1.65 11.86 13.98
CA SER A 2 -1.82 11.74 12.53
C SER A 2 -2.27 13.06 11.89
N ASP A 3 -1.77 13.39 10.71
CA ASP A 3 -2.11 14.58 9.92
C ASP A 3 -2.87 14.23 8.62
N VAL A 4 -3.13 12.94 8.39
CA VAL A 4 -4.02 12.42 7.34
C VAL A 4 -4.81 11.22 7.85
N THR A 5 -6.06 11.09 7.36
CA THR A 5 -6.93 9.93 7.56
C THR A 5 -7.34 9.38 6.19
N PHE A 6 -7.21 8.08 6.00
CA PHE A 6 -7.73 7.38 4.84
C PHE A 6 -9.06 6.73 5.19
N VAL A 7 -10.06 6.84 4.32
CA VAL A 7 -11.34 6.14 4.41
C VAL A 7 -11.34 5.10 3.30
N VAL A 8 -11.14 3.85 3.68
CA VAL A 8 -10.82 2.76 2.74
C VAL A 8 -11.98 1.79 2.62
N GLY A 9 -12.26 1.39 1.39
CA GLY A 9 -13.22 0.37 1.02
C GLY A 9 -14.69 0.74 1.25
N PRO A 10 -15.61 -0.17 0.89
CA PRO A 10 -17.05 0.03 1.06
C PRO A 10 -17.48 0.11 2.52
N SER A 11 -16.70 -0.50 3.44
CA SER A 11 -16.91 -0.42 4.88
C SER A 11 -16.52 0.94 5.48
N LYS A 12 -15.88 1.83 4.69
CA LYS A 12 -15.40 3.15 5.11
C LYS A 12 -14.48 3.08 6.34
N GLN A 13 -13.59 2.10 6.34
CA GLN A 13 -12.63 1.91 7.43
C GLN A 13 -11.69 3.11 7.52
N ARG A 14 -11.58 3.71 8.71
CA ARG A 14 -10.72 4.88 8.95
C ARG A 14 -9.33 4.44 9.38
N ILE A 15 -8.32 4.82 8.61
CA ILE A 15 -6.92 4.47 8.84
C ILE A 15 -6.10 5.76 8.97
N TYR A 16 -5.41 5.91 10.09
CA TYR A 16 -4.67 7.13 10.45
C TYR A 16 -3.20 6.99 10.08
N ALA A 17 -2.62 8.03 9.46
CA ALA A 17 -1.21 8.03 9.05
C ALA A 17 -0.57 9.42 9.15
N HIS A 18 0.70 9.49 8.75
CA HIS A 18 1.53 10.69 8.79
C HIS A 18 2.00 11.03 7.37
N LYS A 19 1.58 12.18 6.82
CA LYS A 19 1.95 12.64 5.48
C LYS A 19 3.45 12.61 5.27
N TYR A 20 4.23 13.08 6.26
CA TYR A 20 5.69 13.10 6.21
C TYR A 20 6.32 11.72 5.94
N ILE A 21 5.85 10.67 6.64
CA ILE A 21 6.38 9.32 6.44
C ILE A 21 5.99 8.79 5.05
N LEU A 22 4.76 9.08 4.62
CA LEU A 22 4.24 8.63 3.33
C LEU A 22 4.97 9.27 2.14
N VAL A 23 5.22 10.59 2.18
CA VAL A 23 5.94 11.28 1.09
C VAL A 23 7.41 10.89 0.99
N MET A 24 8.03 10.50 2.12
CA MET A 24 9.40 9.99 2.11
C MET A 24 9.51 8.61 1.49
N ALA A 25 8.49 7.77 1.68
CA ALA A 25 8.49 6.40 1.18
C ALA A 25 7.95 6.27 -0.25
N SER A 26 7.09 7.18 -0.70
CA SER A 26 6.33 7.03 -1.95
C SER A 26 6.23 8.32 -2.73
N GLU A 27 6.67 8.27 -4.00
CA GLU A 27 6.47 9.36 -4.96
C GLU A 27 4.98 9.62 -5.24
N TYR A 28 4.14 8.59 -5.13
CA TYR A 28 2.69 8.72 -5.29
C TYR A 28 2.14 9.63 -4.19
N PHE A 29 2.48 9.36 -2.92
CA PHE A 29 2.05 10.20 -1.82
C PHE A 29 2.69 11.59 -1.87
N TYR A 30 3.95 11.70 -2.30
CA TYR A 30 4.59 13.00 -2.55
C TYR A 30 3.79 13.84 -3.54
N THR A 31 3.40 13.23 -4.67
CA THR A 31 2.62 13.91 -5.71
C THR A 31 1.22 14.25 -5.21
N MET A 32 0.54 13.31 -4.56
CA MET A 32 -0.80 13.50 -4.02
C MET A 32 -0.85 14.68 -3.04
N PHE A 33 0.11 14.76 -2.11
CA PHE A 33 0.11 15.80 -1.07
C PHE A 33 0.73 17.15 -1.49
N ASN A 34 1.50 17.19 -2.58
CA ASN A 34 2.09 18.44 -3.11
C ASN A 34 1.41 18.95 -4.39
N SER A 35 0.38 18.27 -4.88
CA SER A 35 -0.40 18.71 -6.03
C SER A 35 -1.35 19.86 -5.68
N ASN A 36 -1.87 20.54 -6.72
CA ASN A 36 -2.97 21.49 -6.56
C ASN A 36 -4.34 20.80 -6.43
N PHE A 37 -4.38 19.47 -6.27
CA PHE A 37 -5.62 18.74 -6.11
C PHE A 37 -6.19 18.91 -4.69
N THR A 38 -7.49 18.70 -4.56
CA THR A 38 -8.23 18.94 -3.31
C THR A 38 -7.65 18.11 -2.16
N GLU A 39 -7.21 16.89 -2.49
CA GLU A 39 -6.59 15.88 -1.63
C GLU A 39 -5.33 16.40 -0.91
N ALA A 40 -4.57 17.32 -1.53
CA ALA A 40 -3.39 17.93 -0.91
C ALA A 40 -3.76 18.72 0.35
N THR A 41 -4.89 19.43 0.28
CA THR A 41 -5.42 20.28 1.37
C THR A 41 -6.35 19.53 2.32
N GLN A 42 -6.87 18.37 1.91
CA GLN A 42 -7.76 17.58 2.73
C GLN A 42 -7.01 16.82 3.84
N LYS A 43 -7.69 16.70 4.98
CA LYS A 43 -7.28 15.82 6.09
C LYS A 43 -7.78 14.39 5.91
N GLU A 44 -8.70 14.17 4.98
CA GLU A 44 -9.36 12.90 4.72
C GLU A 44 -9.22 12.54 3.25
N VAL A 45 -8.70 11.36 2.95
CA VAL A 45 -8.53 10.81 1.60
C VAL A 45 -9.43 9.58 1.48
N VAL A 46 -10.27 9.54 0.46
CA VAL A 46 -11.24 8.44 0.29
C VAL A 46 -10.74 7.48 -0.79
N LEU A 47 -10.59 6.21 -0.42
CA LEU A 47 -10.13 5.11 -1.26
C LEU A 47 -11.25 4.07 -1.37
N GLN A 48 -12.25 4.33 -2.21
CA GLN A 48 -13.52 3.57 -2.22
C GLN A 48 -13.34 2.12 -2.72
N ASP A 49 -12.43 1.92 -3.66
CA ASP A 49 -12.24 0.65 -4.37
C ASP A 49 -11.10 -0.21 -3.77
N ASP A 50 -10.39 0.32 -2.77
CA ASP A 50 -9.26 -0.36 -2.13
C ASP A 50 -9.71 -1.27 -0.98
N ASP A 51 -8.97 -2.37 -0.80
CA ASP A 51 -9.12 -3.27 0.34
C ASP A 51 -8.46 -2.67 1.59
N PRO A 52 -9.19 -2.45 2.70
CA PRO A 52 -8.65 -1.86 3.92
C PRO A 52 -7.49 -2.65 4.55
N GLU A 53 -7.53 -3.99 4.49
CA GLU A 53 -6.50 -4.84 5.10
C GLU A 53 -5.22 -4.83 4.25
N VAL A 54 -5.36 -4.82 2.93
CA VAL A 54 -4.23 -4.66 2.01
C VAL A 54 -3.59 -3.29 2.21
N PHE A 55 -4.38 -2.22 2.23
CA PHE A 55 -3.87 -0.87 2.44
C PHE A 55 -3.17 -0.72 3.80
N LEU A 56 -3.75 -1.28 4.88
CA LEU A 56 -3.12 -1.31 6.19
C LEU A 56 -1.80 -2.08 6.18
N THR A 57 -1.71 -3.16 5.41
CA THR A 57 -0.48 -3.94 5.23
C THR A 57 0.61 -3.12 4.55
N ILE A 58 0.26 -2.34 3.51
CA ILE A 58 1.21 -1.42 2.87
C ILE A 58 1.67 -0.33 3.82
N LEU A 59 0.77 0.25 4.62
CA LEU A 59 1.18 1.21 5.63
C LEU A 59 2.13 0.59 6.65
N ARG A 60 1.87 -0.64 7.11
CA ARG A 60 2.79 -1.34 8.01
C ARG A 60 4.19 -1.50 7.38
N LEU A 61 4.27 -1.85 6.10
CA LEU A 61 5.54 -1.91 5.36
C LEU A 61 6.26 -0.56 5.34
N ILE A 62 5.56 0.53 5.00
CA ILE A 62 6.12 1.89 4.98
C ILE A 62 6.69 2.29 6.34
N TYR A 63 6.06 1.86 7.44
CA TYR A 63 6.53 2.14 8.80
C TYR A 63 7.60 1.15 9.28
N GLY A 64 8.09 0.26 8.41
CA GLY A 64 9.14 -0.71 8.72
C GLY A 64 8.68 -1.91 9.55
N ALA A 65 7.37 -2.15 9.65
CA ALA A 65 6.87 -3.33 10.33
C ALA A 65 7.07 -4.59 9.45
N LYS A 66 7.31 -5.72 10.10
CA LYS A 66 7.29 -7.02 9.42
C LYS A 66 5.83 -7.37 9.10
N VAL A 67 5.58 -7.72 7.85
CA VAL A 67 4.28 -8.22 7.40
C VAL A 67 4.44 -9.66 6.93
N GLU A 68 3.43 -10.46 7.20
CA GLU A 68 3.38 -11.84 6.74
C GLU A 68 2.81 -11.86 5.32
N ILE A 69 3.59 -12.38 4.38
CA ILE A 69 3.19 -12.53 2.98
C ILE A 69 2.74 -13.98 2.81
N THR A 70 1.54 -14.15 2.29
CA THR A 70 0.89 -15.44 2.03
C THR A 70 0.45 -15.51 0.56
N ASP A 71 0.18 -16.71 0.06
CA ASP A 71 -0.30 -16.90 -1.31
C ASP A 71 -1.61 -16.13 -1.59
N ASP A 72 -2.44 -15.94 -0.56
CA ASP A 72 -3.71 -15.23 -0.67
C ASP A 72 -3.54 -13.70 -0.77
N ASN A 73 -2.53 -13.13 -0.10
CA ASN A 73 -2.37 -11.67 -0.01
C ASN A 73 -1.30 -11.11 -0.97
N ILE A 74 -0.38 -11.96 -1.46
CA ILE A 74 0.80 -11.49 -2.21
C ILE A 74 0.44 -10.72 -3.47
N ARG A 75 -0.60 -11.15 -4.19
CA ARG A 75 -1.03 -10.47 -5.42
C ARG A 75 -1.56 -9.07 -5.13
N ALA A 76 -2.44 -8.96 -4.14
CA ALA A 76 -3.04 -7.68 -3.75
C ALA A 76 -1.98 -6.71 -3.20
N ILE A 77 -1.03 -7.22 -2.41
CA ILE A 77 0.11 -6.43 -1.92
C ILE A 77 0.96 -5.95 -3.10
N TYR A 78 1.29 -6.83 -4.05
CA TYR A 78 2.09 -6.48 -5.23
C TYR A 78 1.41 -5.38 -6.06
N ASP A 79 0.13 -5.54 -6.37
CA ASP A 79 -0.63 -4.57 -7.17
C ASP A 79 -0.68 -3.20 -6.47
N CYS A 80 -0.86 -3.18 -5.14
CA CYS A 80 -0.87 -1.96 -4.35
C CYS A 80 0.52 -1.30 -4.27
N LEU A 81 1.60 -2.09 -4.15
CA LEU A 81 2.97 -1.57 -4.20
C LEU A 81 3.29 -0.91 -5.55
N GLN A 82 2.84 -1.50 -6.66
CA GLN A 82 3.01 -0.91 -7.99
C GLN A 82 2.22 0.40 -8.11
N MET A 83 0.96 0.41 -7.67
CA MET A 83 0.09 1.59 -7.72
C MET A 83 0.68 2.76 -6.92
N LEU A 84 1.22 2.47 -5.73
CA LEU A 84 1.80 3.48 -4.84
C LEU A 84 3.26 3.81 -5.15
N MET A 85 3.81 3.30 -6.27
CA MET A 85 5.19 3.51 -6.70
C MET A 85 6.23 3.12 -5.62
N LEU A 86 5.95 2.06 -4.87
CA LEU A 86 6.77 1.52 -3.78
C LEU A 86 7.66 0.36 -4.26
N THR A 87 8.39 0.58 -5.35
CA THR A 87 9.13 -0.50 -6.04
C THR A 87 10.23 -1.13 -5.19
N GLU A 88 10.83 -0.38 -4.26
CA GLU A 88 11.83 -0.88 -3.30
C GLU A 88 11.32 -1.97 -2.35
N PHE A 89 10.01 -2.00 -2.08
CA PHE A 89 9.38 -3.02 -1.25
C PHE A 89 8.99 -4.28 -2.03
N THR A 90 9.23 -4.33 -3.35
CA THR A 90 8.85 -5.49 -4.19
C THR A 90 9.83 -6.64 -4.12
N GLN A 91 11.09 -6.39 -3.73
CA GLN A 91 12.12 -7.43 -3.72
C GLN A 91 11.79 -8.60 -2.77
N PRO A 92 11.32 -8.38 -1.53
CA PRO A 92 10.87 -9.46 -0.66
C PRO A 92 9.72 -10.28 -1.25
N LEU A 93 8.78 -9.66 -1.99
CA LEU A 93 7.69 -10.36 -2.66
C LEU A 93 8.21 -11.25 -3.80
N ILE A 94 9.15 -10.73 -4.59
CA ILE A 94 9.79 -11.49 -5.68
C ILE A 94 10.55 -12.69 -5.11
N ASP A 95 11.25 -12.51 -4.00
CA ASP A 95 12.00 -13.59 -3.34
C ASP A 95 11.07 -14.67 -2.76
N PHE A 96 9.90 -14.28 -2.22
CA PHE A 96 8.86 -15.22 -1.83
C PHE A 96 8.33 -16.02 -3.03
N LEU A 97 7.97 -15.35 -4.13
CA LEU A 97 7.45 -16.02 -5.34
C LEU A 97 8.45 -17.02 -5.94
N LYS A 98 9.76 -16.73 -5.88
CA LYS A 98 10.80 -17.64 -6.35
C LYS A 98 10.95 -18.91 -5.50
N GLN A 99 10.49 -18.89 -4.25
CA GLN A 99 10.52 -20.06 -3.37
C GLN A 99 9.34 -21.00 -3.61
N ILE A 100 8.29 -20.54 -4.29
CA ILE A 100 7.18 -21.39 -4.72
C ILE A 100 7.70 -22.28 -5.86
N PRO A 101 7.74 -23.61 -5.71
CA PRO A 101 8.12 -24.48 -6.80
C PRO A 101 7.10 -24.30 -7.93
N ILE A 102 7.60 -23.88 -9.10
CA ILE A 102 6.81 -23.79 -10.33
C ILE A 102 6.28 -25.20 -10.60
N THR A 103 5.03 -25.47 -10.26
CA THR A 103 4.34 -26.65 -10.79
C THR A 103 4.03 -26.32 -12.24
N THR A 104 4.94 -26.68 -13.13
CA THR A 104 4.65 -26.79 -14.55
C THR A 104 3.57 -27.85 -14.72
N SER A 105 2.31 -27.41 -14.69
CA SER A 105 1.22 -28.13 -15.32
C SER A 105 1.45 -28.02 -16.83
N ASN A 106 2.27 -28.94 -17.35
CA ASN A 106 2.25 -29.27 -18.77
C ASN A 106 0.82 -29.65 -19.13
N SER A 107 0.23 -28.91 -20.07
CA SER A 107 -0.93 -29.33 -20.86
C SER A 107 -0.71 -28.86 -22.28
#